data_AF-A0A3N5WB12-F1
#
_entry.id   AF-A0A3N5WB12-F1
#
_cell.length_a   1.000
_cell.length_b   1.000
_cell.length_c   1.000
_cell.angle_alpha   90.00
_cell.angle_beta   90.00
_cell.angle_gamma   90.00
#
_symmetry.space_group_name_H-M   'P 1'
#
loop_
_entity.id
_entity.type
_entity.pdbx_description
1 polymer ?
#
loop_
_entity_poly.entity_id
_entity_poly.type
_entity_poly.pdbx_seq_one_letter_code
_entity_poly.pdbx_strand_id
1 'polypeptide(L)'
;MTPKSRFFLFLGLCLLCLLAAGGLTLGQILRYNASLTFFPSGSTIAGIPVGGLDANAAGLRVVQAFSSTPVELRIDGQPIQIPPTEAGLELNIQTMLAAANADESSYWAGFWNFLLNRPASTFQIPLACSVSAERLHTYLQEQIAPRYHYPPQPALPIAGDERFQPGQAGMALDLVQAEPGLRAALCAAAPRVVEISSSPADALPPTVD
;
A
#
# COMPACT_ATOMS: atom_id res chain seq x y z
N MET A 1 45.46 59.65 -5.33
CA MET A 1 45.20 58.34 -5.98
C MET A 1 45.23 58.56 -7.49
N THR A 2 46.14 57.91 -8.22
CA THR A 2 46.22 58.05 -9.68
C THR A 2 45.01 57.36 -10.33
N PRO A 3 44.51 57.84 -11.49
CA PRO A 3 43.36 57.22 -12.17
C PRO A 3 43.57 55.73 -12.47
N LYS A 4 44.83 55.32 -12.68
CA LYS A 4 45.24 53.92 -12.86
C LYS A 4 45.00 53.05 -11.62
N SER A 5 45.30 53.56 -10.41
CA SER A 5 45.09 52.82 -9.15
C SER A 5 43.61 52.61 -8.83
N ARG A 6 42.76 53.60 -9.14
CA ARG A 6 41.29 53.47 -9.00
C ARG A 6 40.75 52.38 -9.93
N PHE A 7 41.22 52.33 -11.18
CA PHE A 7 40.83 51.31 -12.14
C PHE A 7 41.17 49.89 -11.66
N PHE A 8 42.39 49.65 -11.16
CA PHE A 8 42.77 48.33 -10.64
C PHE A 8 41.96 47.92 -9.40
N LEU A 9 41.58 48.86 -8.53
CA LEU A 9 40.70 48.59 -7.40
C LEU A 9 39.29 48.18 -7.84
N PHE A 10 38.71 48.89 -8.82
CA PHE A 10 37.41 48.50 -9.39
C PHE A 10 37.47 47.12 -10.05
N LEU A 11 38.54 46.82 -10.79
CA LEU A 11 38.72 45.52 -11.43
C LEU A 11 38.82 44.39 -10.39
N GLY A 12 39.62 44.59 -9.34
CA GLY A 12 39.75 43.63 -8.24
C GLY A 12 38.43 43.39 -7.50
N LEU A 13 37.67 44.45 -7.24
CA LEU A 13 36.35 44.35 -6.61
C LEU A 13 35.34 43.61 -7.50
N CYS A 14 35.29 43.92 -8.80
CA CYS A 14 34.44 43.20 -9.75
C CYS A 14 34.81 41.71 -9.82
N LEU A 15 36.10 41.39 -9.87
CA LEU A 15 36.57 40.01 -9.89
C LEU A 15 36.18 39.27 -8.60
N LEU A 16 36.34 39.90 -7.43
CA LEU A 16 35.92 39.33 -6.15
C LEU A 16 34.42 39.08 -6.11
N CYS A 17 33.60 40.04 -6.56
CA CYS A 17 32.14 39.88 -6.63
C CYS A 17 31.74 38.75 -7.58
N LEU A 18 32.40 38.59 -8.72
CA LEU A 18 32.16 37.49 -9.66
C LEU A 18 32.51 36.13 -9.04
N LEU A 19 33.65 36.03 -8.35
CA LEU A 19 34.04 34.79 -7.66
C LEU A 19 33.08 34.45 -6.51
N ALA A 20 32.67 35.44 -5.73
CA ALA A 20 31.71 35.26 -4.65
C ALA A 20 30.33 34.83 -5.19
N ALA A 21 29.84 35.47 -6.26
CA ALA A 21 28.59 35.08 -6.92
C ALA A 21 28.66 33.65 -7.45
N GLY A 22 29.76 33.27 -8.12
CA GLY A 22 29.98 31.90 -8.58
C GLY A 22 29.97 30.87 -7.44
N GLY A 23 30.69 31.15 -6.36
CA GLY A 23 30.71 30.28 -5.16
C GLY A 23 29.32 30.11 -4.53
N LEU A 24 28.57 31.21 -4.38
CA LEU A 24 27.20 31.17 -3.88
C LEU A 24 26.29 30.34 -4.79
N THR A 25 26.36 30.54 -6.11
CA THR A 25 25.53 29.77 -7.06
C THR A 25 25.81 28.28 -7.00
N LEU A 26 27.08 27.88 -6.90
CA LEU A 26 27.45 26.48 -6.78
C LEU A 26 26.92 25.87 -5.47
N GLY A 27 27.04 26.61 -4.37
CA GLY A 27 26.47 26.21 -3.09
C GLY A 27 24.96 26.00 -3.14
N GLN A 28 24.22 26.87 -3.83
CA GLN A 28 22.77 26.72 -3.98
C GLN A 28 22.38 25.56 -4.89
N ILE A 29 23.13 25.30 -5.96
CA ILE A 29 22.90 24.14 -6.85
C ILE A 29 23.06 22.83 -6.06
N LEU A 30 24.11 22.71 -5.24
CA LEU A 30 24.31 21.51 -4.41
C LEU A 30 23.18 21.30 -3.42
N ARG A 31 22.70 22.37 -2.77
CA ARG A 31 21.55 22.31 -1.85
C ARG A 31 20.26 21.94 -2.58
N TYR A 32 20.03 22.49 -3.76
CA TYR A 32 18.87 22.15 -4.58
C TYR A 32 18.91 20.68 -5.00
N ASN A 33 20.03 20.18 -5.50
CA ASN A 33 20.17 18.76 -5.85
C ASN A 33 19.95 17.84 -4.65
N ALA A 34 20.42 18.23 -3.46
CA ALA A 34 20.13 17.50 -2.22
C ALA A 34 18.65 17.58 -1.81
N SER A 35 17.92 18.64 -2.16
CA SER A 35 16.48 18.72 -1.89
C SER A 35 15.67 17.78 -2.77
N LEU A 36 16.14 17.48 -4.00
CA LEU A 36 15.48 16.57 -4.93
C LEU A 36 15.55 15.09 -4.52
N THR A 37 16.37 14.73 -3.53
CA THR A 37 16.42 13.36 -3.02
C THR A 37 15.27 13.03 -2.07
N PHE A 38 14.56 14.05 -1.58
CA PHE A 38 13.45 13.90 -0.64
C PHE A 38 12.13 14.32 -1.29
N PHE A 39 11.07 13.58 -1.00
CA PHE A 39 9.75 13.93 -1.50
C PHE A 39 9.20 15.20 -0.85
N PRO A 40 8.44 16.01 -1.60
CA PRO A 40 7.82 17.21 -1.07
C PRO A 40 6.89 16.90 0.11
N SER A 41 6.88 17.80 1.10
CA SER A 41 5.95 17.71 2.23
C SER A 41 4.51 17.76 1.73
N GLY A 42 3.68 16.81 2.19
CA GLY A 42 2.27 16.69 1.75
C GLY A 42 2.05 15.68 0.61
N SER A 43 3.10 15.12 0.02
CA SER A 43 2.96 14.03 -0.96
C SER A 43 2.55 12.71 -0.30
N THR A 44 1.74 11.95 -1.04
CA THR A 44 1.23 10.63 -0.59
C THR A 44 1.40 9.56 -1.67
N ILE A 45 1.72 8.34 -1.25
CA ILE A 45 1.73 7.15 -2.10
C ILE A 45 0.75 6.14 -1.48
N ALA A 46 -0.22 5.66 -2.26
CA ALA A 46 -1.27 4.77 -1.79
C ALA A 46 -2.05 5.33 -0.57
N GLY A 47 -2.19 6.66 -0.49
CA GLY A 47 -2.80 7.35 0.65
C GLY A 47 -1.89 7.45 1.90
N ILE A 48 -0.68 6.89 1.86
CA ILE A 48 0.29 6.99 2.95
C ILE A 48 1.16 8.24 2.76
N PRO A 49 1.31 9.11 3.78
CA PRO A 49 2.16 10.29 3.68
C PRO A 49 3.63 9.89 3.59
N VAL A 50 4.33 10.38 2.56
CA VAL A 50 5.75 10.10 2.29
C VAL A 50 6.62 11.35 2.19
N GLY A 51 6.05 12.53 2.46
CA GLY A 51 6.79 13.79 2.43
C GLY A 51 7.99 13.80 3.38
N GLY A 52 9.12 14.34 2.92
CA GLY A 52 10.39 14.38 3.64
C GLY A 52 11.18 13.06 3.64
N LEU A 53 10.66 12.00 3.00
CA LEU A 53 11.36 10.73 2.86
C LEU A 53 12.02 10.63 1.49
N ASP A 54 13.13 9.91 1.42
CA ASP A 54 13.68 9.45 0.16
C ASP A 54 12.86 8.28 -0.42
N ALA A 55 13.17 7.87 -1.64
CA ALA A 55 12.45 6.80 -2.33
C ALA A 55 12.47 5.45 -1.57
N ASN A 56 13.58 5.13 -0.88
CA ASN A 56 13.71 3.87 -0.17
C ASN A 56 12.90 3.88 1.13
N ALA A 57 13.05 4.92 1.94
CA ALA A 57 12.30 5.11 3.17
C ALA A 57 10.79 5.22 2.91
N ALA A 58 10.38 5.88 1.81
CA ALA A 58 9.00 5.93 1.38
C ALA A 58 8.46 4.52 1.02
N GLY A 59 9.22 3.74 0.24
CA GLY A 59 8.86 2.38 -0.11
C GLY A 59 8.66 1.50 1.13
N LEU A 60 9.62 1.53 2.06
CA LEU A 60 9.53 0.80 3.33
C LEU A 60 8.31 1.21 4.15
N ARG A 61 8.01 2.52 4.23
CA ARG A 61 6.84 3.03 4.94
C ARG A 61 5.53 2.53 4.34
N VAL A 62 5.42 2.50 3.01
CA VAL A 62 4.22 1.96 2.32
C VAL A 62 4.08 0.46 2.60
N VAL A 63 5.15 -0.32 2.47
CA VAL A 63 5.14 -1.76 2.79
C VAL A 63 4.70 -1.97 4.24
N GLN A 64 5.29 -1.25 5.19
CA GLN A 64 4.96 -1.38 6.60
C GLN A 64 3.49 -1.02 6.89
N ALA A 65 2.96 0.04 6.29
CA ALA A 65 1.59 0.46 6.48
C ALA A 65 0.59 -0.61 5.97
N PHE A 66 0.86 -1.19 4.80
CA PHE A 66 -0.02 -2.19 4.19
C PHE A 66 0.11 -3.56 4.86
N SER A 67 1.31 -3.96 5.30
CA SER A 67 1.53 -5.23 6.00
C SER A 67 0.99 -5.23 7.44
N SER A 68 0.92 -4.06 8.09
CA SER A 68 0.39 -3.95 9.47
C SER A 68 -1.12 -3.76 9.54
N THR A 69 -1.79 -3.45 8.42
CA THR A 69 -3.23 -3.21 8.38
C THR A 69 -3.96 -4.44 7.81
N PRO A 70 -4.56 -5.29 8.65
CA PRO A 70 -5.29 -6.46 8.19
C PRO A 70 -6.57 -6.08 7.41
N VAL A 71 -7.04 -7.01 6.58
CA VAL A 71 -8.38 -6.95 5.98
C VAL A 71 -9.36 -7.63 6.92
N GLU A 72 -10.52 -7.02 7.14
CA GLU A 72 -11.59 -7.60 7.95
C GLU A 72 -12.56 -8.38 7.07
N LEU A 73 -12.67 -9.68 7.31
CA LEU A 73 -13.71 -10.54 6.77
C LEU A 73 -14.77 -10.75 7.85
N ARG A 74 -16.00 -10.31 7.60
CA ARG A 74 -17.12 -10.50 8.53
C ARG A 74 -17.94 -11.70 8.09
N ILE A 75 -17.96 -12.75 8.88
CA ILE A 75 -18.80 -13.95 8.66
C ILE A 75 -19.99 -13.85 9.62
N ASP A 76 -21.20 -13.69 9.09
CA ASP A 76 -22.43 -13.54 9.90
C ASP A 76 -22.29 -12.46 10.99
N GLY A 77 -21.61 -11.37 10.65
CA GLY A 77 -21.35 -10.23 11.53
C GLY A 77 -20.14 -10.38 12.47
N GLN A 78 -19.51 -11.57 12.55
CA GLN A 78 -18.30 -11.82 13.34
C GLN A 78 -17.03 -11.41 12.56
N PRO A 79 -16.21 -10.48 13.09
CA PRO A 79 -15.04 -9.99 12.38
C PRO A 79 -13.85 -10.97 12.48
N ILE A 80 -13.19 -11.21 11.34
CA ILE A 80 -11.98 -12.01 11.21
C ILE A 80 -10.91 -11.16 10.53
N GLN A 81 -9.72 -11.11 11.11
CA GLN A 81 -8.60 -10.38 10.53
C GLN A 81 -7.78 -11.29 9.61
N ILE A 82 -7.61 -10.86 8.37
CA ILE A 82 -6.81 -11.54 7.35
C ILE A 82 -5.51 -10.74 7.15
N PRO A 83 -4.34 -11.35 7.44
CA PRO A 83 -3.04 -10.75 7.14
C PRO A 83 -2.86 -10.63 5.62
N PRO A 84 -2.63 -9.42 5.06
CA PRO A 84 -2.60 -9.23 3.62
C PRO A 84 -1.49 -10.01 2.91
N THR A 85 -0.34 -10.14 3.56
CA THR A 85 0.83 -10.87 3.03
C THR A 85 0.58 -12.37 2.90
N GLU A 86 -0.14 -12.95 3.85
CA GLU A 86 -0.52 -14.38 3.81
C GLU A 86 -1.62 -14.63 2.77
N ALA A 87 -2.51 -13.66 2.60
CA ALA A 87 -3.57 -13.66 1.59
C ALA A 87 -3.08 -13.33 0.17
N GLY A 88 -1.76 -13.22 -0.04
CA GLY A 88 -1.16 -13.05 -1.37
C GLY A 88 -1.14 -11.62 -1.92
N LEU A 89 -1.25 -10.60 -1.07
CA LEU A 89 -1.03 -9.20 -1.47
C LEU A 89 0.44 -8.97 -1.85
N GLU A 90 0.64 -8.45 -3.05
CA GLU A 90 1.93 -8.01 -3.56
C GLU A 90 1.85 -6.54 -3.95
N LEU A 91 2.75 -5.73 -3.38
CA LEU A 91 2.80 -4.29 -3.64
C LEU A 91 3.82 -4.00 -4.74
N ASN A 92 3.39 -3.29 -5.78
CA ASN A 92 4.30 -2.85 -6.83
C ASN A 92 4.92 -1.50 -6.48
N ILE A 93 5.85 -1.54 -5.52
CA ILE A 93 6.57 -0.35 -5.02
C ILE A 93 7.34 0.33 -6.16
N GLN A 94 7.94 -0.43 -7.06
CA GLN A 94 8.73 0.12 -8.17
C GLN A 94 7.86 0.99 -9.09
N THR A 95 6.67 0.52 -9.46
CA THR A 95 5.74 1.30 -10.28
C THR A 95 5.28 2.56 -9.56
N MET A 96 4.98 2.49 -8.25
CA MET A 96 4.58 3.67 -7.49
C MET A 96 5.71 4.70 -7.34
N LEU A 97 6.93 4.25 -7.07
CA LEU A 97 8.10 5.14 -6.97
C LEU A 97 8.49 5.73 -8.32
N ALA A 98 8.37 4.98 -9.41
CA ALA A 98 8.60 5.50 -10.75
C ALA A 98 7.60 6.61 -11.09
N ALA A 99 6.32 6.42 -10.76
CA ALA A 99 5.29 7.43 -10.93
C ALA A 99 5.52 8.66 -10.05
N ALA A 100 6.01 8.49 -8.81
CA ALA A 100 6.33 9.60 -7.90
C ALA A 100 7.53 10.44 -8.38
N ASN A 101 8.47 9.82 -9.11
CA ASN A 101 9.66 10.49 -9.67
C ASN A 101 9.44 11.04 -11.08
N ALA A 102 8.27 10.82 -11.68
CA ALA A 102 7.89 11.39 -12.96
C ALA A 102 7.51 12.87 -12.76
N ASP A 103 8.48 13.71 -12.45
CA ASP A 103 8.28 15.15 -12.48
C ASP A 103 8.52 15.66 -13.92
N GLU A 104 7.44 16.15 -14.54
CA GLU A 104 7.52 16.76 -15.87
C GLU A 104 8.03 18.21 -15.82
N SER A 105 8.28 18.77 -14.63
CA SER A 105 8.72 20.14 -14.47
C SER A 105 10.16 20.36 -14.96
N SER A 106 10.42 21.54 -15.53
CA SER A 106 11.77 21.90 -15.95
C SER A 106 12.68 22.07 -14.73
N TYR A 107 13.85 21.41 -14.75
CA TYR A 107 14.88 21.53 -13.71
C TYR A 107 15.16 22.98 -13.30
N TRP A 108 15.27 23.88 -14.28
CA TRP A 108 15.56 25.30 -14.04
C TRP A 108 14.39 26.05 -13.40
N ALA A 109 13.15 25.70 -13.75
CA ALA A 109 11.98 26.28 -13.09
C ALA A 109 11.92 25.86 -11.61
N GLY A 110 12.19 24.58 -11.32
CA GLY A 110 12.30 24.07 -9.96
C GLY A 110 13.42 24.77 -9.16
N PHE A 111 14.59 24.97 -9.77
CA PHE A 111 15.70 25.69 -9.14
C PHE A 111 15.32 27.14 -8.76
N TRP A 112 14.65 27.87 -9.66
CA TRP A 112 14.19 29.22 -9.35
C TRP A 112 13.13 29.24 -8.26
N ASN A 113 12.21 28.27 -8.24
CA ASN A 113 11.24 28.12 -7.17
C ASN A 113 11.93 27.84 -5.82
N PHE A 114 12.94 26.98 -5.80
CA PHE A 114 13.77 26.70 -4.62
C PHE A 114 14.47 27.96 -4.09
N LEU A 115 15.13 28.73 -4.97
CA LEU A 115 15.79 29.98 -4.58
C LEU A 115 14.81 31.01 -3.99
N LEU A 116 13.57 31.02 -4.50
CA LEU A 116 12.49 31.88 -4.00
C LEU A 116 11.75 31.27 -2.81
N ASN A 117 12.23 30.16 -2.25
CA ASN A 117 11.63 29.44 -1.13
C ASN A 117 10.13 29.13 -1.33
N ARG A 118 9.75 28.79 -2.57
CA ARG A 118 8.40 28.34 -2.91
C ARG A 118 8.25 26.85 -2.59
N PRO A 119 7.09 26.41 -2.07
CA PRO A 119 6.86 25.01 -1.81
C PRO A 119 6.91 24.22 -3.12
N ALA A 120 7.56 23.05 -3.07
CA ALA A 120 7.55 22.10 -4.17
C ALA A 120 6.13 21.51 -4.36
N SER A 121 5.80 21.15 -5.60
CA SER A 121 4.48 20.58 -5.91
C SER A 121 4.31 19.23 -5.23
N THR A 122 3.19 19.06 -4.51
CA THR A 122 2.82 17.78 -3.92
C THR A 122 2.25 16.85 -4.98
N PHE A 123 2.37 15.54 -4.77
CA PHE A 123 1.77 14.53 -5.63
C PHE A 123 0.95 13.51 -4.83
N GLN A 124 0.04 12.85 -5.52
CA GLN A 124 -0.75 11.74 -4.97
C GLN A 124 -0.70 10.58 -5.95
N ILE A 125 0.04 9.53 -5.60
CA ILE A 125 0.17 8.33 -6.42
C ILE A 125 -0.83 7.27 -5.90
N PRO A 126 -1.71 6.72 -6.75
CA PRO A 126 -2.62 5.65 -6.35
C PRO A 126 -1.85 4.37 -6.00
N LEU A 127 -2.49 3.48 -5.24
CA LEU A 127 -1.93 2.18 -4.93
C LEU A 127 -1.78 1.33 -6.20
N ALA A 128 -0.59 0.79 -6.44
CA ALA A 128 -0.35 -0.27 -7.41
C ALA A 128 -0.07 -1.58 -6.67
N CYS A 129 -0.97 -2.55 -6.83
CA CYS A 129 -0.90 -3.84 -6.15
C CYS A 129 -1.43 -4.95 -7.06
N SER A 130 -1.01 -6.16 -6.75
CA SER A 130 -1.53 -7.41 -7.29
C SER A 130 -1.88 -8.36 -6.15
N VAL A 131 -2.87 -9.21 -6.35
CA VAL A 131 -3.23 -10.26 -5.39
C VAL A 131 -3.20 -11.59 -6.13
N SER A 132 -2.39 -12.54 -5.66
CA SER A 132 -2.36 -13.89 -6.22
C SER A 132 -3.65 -14.62 -5.84
N ALA A 133 -4.40 -15.03 -6.87
CA ALA A 133 -5.64 -15.77 -6.70
C ALA A 133 -5.37 -17.13 -6.03
N GLU A 134 -4.28 -17.79 -6.43
CA GLU A 134 -3.86 -19.09 -5.91
C GLU A 134 -3.55 -19.00 -4.41
N ARG A 135 -2.76 -18.01 -3.99
CA ARG A 135 -2.43 -17.81 -2.56
C ARG A 135 -3.64 -17.46 -1.72
N LEU A 136 -4.50 -16.57 -2.22
CA LEU A 136 -5.73 -16.21 -1.53
C LEU A 136 -6.63 -17.43 -1.37
N HIS A 137 -6.79 -18.22 -2.43
CA HIS A 137 -7.60 -19.44 -2.41
C HIS A 137 -7.06 -20.45 -1.40
N THR A 138 -5.76 -20.74 -1.43
CA THR A 138 -5.10 -21.63 -0.45
C THR A 138 -5.28 -21.12 0.98
N TYR A 139 -5.07 -19.83 1.22
CA TYR A 139 -5.28 -19.23 2.54
C TYR A 139 -6.71 -19.43 3.04
N LEU A 140 -7.72 -19.15 2.21
CA LEU A 140 -9.12 -19.34 2.56
C LEU A 140 -9.45 -20.82 2.84
N GLN A 141 -8.93 -21.76 2.06
CA GLN A 141 -9.18 -23.19 2.25
C GLN A 141 -8.49 -23.79 3.47
N GLU A 142 -7.27 -23.35 3.79
CA GLU A 142 -6.49 -23.94 4.87
C GLU A 142 -6.74 -23.26 6.22
N GLN A 143 -6.97 -21.94 6.23
CA GLN A 143 -7.05 -21.16 7.47
C GLN A 143 -8.48 -20.81 7.88
N ILE A 144 -9.37 -20.56 6.89
CA ILE A 144 -10.73 -20.09 7.15
C ILE A 144 -11.74 -21.25 7.08
N ALA A 145 -11.74 -22.01 5.98
CA ALA A 145 -12.73 -23.06 5.73
C ALA A 145 -12.84 -24.07 6.89
N PRO A 146 -11.76 -24.62 7.48
CA PRO A 146 -11.89 -25.66 8.52
C PRO A 146 -12.57 -25.17 9.81
N ARG A 147 -12.69 -23.85 10.00
CA ARG A 147 -13.29 -23.22 11.19
C ARG A 147 -14.76 -22.87 10.99
N TYR A 148 -15.19 -22.65 9.74
CA TYR A 148 -16.52 -22.11 9.41
C TYR A 148 -17.26 -22.92 8.35
N HIS A 149 -16.65 -23.99 7.85
CA HIS A 149 -17.25 -24.93 6.93
C HIS A 149 -17.15 -26.34 7.52
N TYR A 150 -18.30 -26.94 7.81
CA TYR A 150 -18.38 -28.35 8.18
C TYR A 150 -19.53 -29.02 7.44
N PRO A 151 -19.32 -30.24 6.91
CA PRO A 151 -20.33 -30.92 6.14
C PRO A 151 -21.52 -31.32 7.02
N PRO A 152 -22.74 -31.39 6.44
CA PRO A 152 -23.88 -31.95 7.14
C PRO A 152 -23.61 -33.42 7.51
N GLN A 153 -24.06 -33.82 8.70
CA GLN A 153 -24.00 -35.22 9.13
C GLN A 153 -25.35 -35.91 8.89
N PRO A 154 -25.35 -37.10 8.26
CA PRO A 154 -26.58 -37.85 8.06
C PRO A 154 -27.14 -38.36 9.39
N ALA A 155 -28.43 -38.71 9.39
CA ALA A 155 -29.02 -39.43 10.52
C ALA A 155 -28.38 -40.83 10.63
N LEU A 156 -27.97 -41.22 11.84
CA LEU A 156 -27.32 -42.51 12.11
C LEU A 156 -28.26 -43.44 12.89
N PRO A 157 -28.36 -44.73 12.54
CA PRO A 157 -29.14 -45.68 13.34
C PRO A 157 -28.48 -45.91 14.71
N ILE A 158 -29.29 -46.03 15.76
CA ILE A 158 -28.79 -46.35 17.11
C ILE A 158 -28.64 -47.88 17.21
N ALA A 159 -27.43 -48.37 17.50
CA ALA A 159 -27.17 -49.81 17.56
C ALA A 159 -28.03 -50.51 18.62
N GLY A 160 -28.82 -51.50 18.19
CA GLY A 160 -29.73 -52.27 19.05
C GLY A 160 -31.10 -51.62 19.30
N ASP A 161 -31.45 -50.57 18.55
CA ASP A 161 -32.74 -49.86 18.64
C ASP A 161 -33.28 -49.57 17.22
N GLU A 162 -34.58 -49.35 17.06
CA GLU A 162 -35.22 -48.98 15.78
C GLU A 162 -35.18 -47.46 15.55
N ARG A 163 -34.60 -46.71 16.49
CA ARG A 163 -34.52 -45.25 16.46
C ARG A 163 -33.25 -44.76 15.76
N PHE A 164 -33.38 -43.62 15.08
CA PHE A 164 -32.28 -42.92 14.45
C PHE A 164 -31.87 -41.71 15.29
N GLN A 165 -30.56 -41.51 15.42
CA GLN A 165 -30.00 -40.25 15.86
C GLN A 165 -30.18 -39.24 14.72
N PRO A 166 -30.84 -38.09 14.97
CA PRO A 166 -31.10 -37.11 13.92
C PRO A 166 -29.80 -36.57 13.33
N GLY A 167 -29.79 -36.34 12.02
CA GLY A 167 -28.68 -35.71 11.32
C GLY A 167 -28.46 -34.28 11.80
N GLN A 168 -27.23 -33.80 11.69
CA GLN A 168 -26.87 -32.42 12.04
C GLN A 168 -26.69 -31.61 10.75
N ALA A 169 -27.38 -30.46 10.66
CA ALA A 169 -27.19 -29.54 9.54
C ALA A 169 -25.74 -29.03 9.51
N GLY A 170 -25.16 -28.97 8.31
CA GLY A 170 -23.83 -28.43 8.08
C GLY A 170 -23.85 -26.91 7.94
N MET A 171 -22.68 -26.31 7.77
CA MET A 171 -22.52 -24.90 7.49
C MET A 171 -21.72 -24.74 6.19
N ALA A 172 -22.30 -24.10 5.19
CA ALA A 172 -21.67 -23.82 3.90
C ALA A 172 -21.22 -22.36 3.84
N LEU A 173 -19.95 -22.15 3.48
CA LEU A 173 -19.36 -20.85 3.23
C LEU A 173 -18.96 -20.74 1.76
N ASP A 174 -19.55 -19.81 1.02
CA ASP A 174 -19.19 -19.59 -0.38
C ASP A 174 -17.96 -18.69 -0.47
N LEU A 175 -16.79 -19.32 -0.37
CA LEU A 175 -15.49 -18.65 -0.49
C LEU A 175 -15.21 -18.16 -1.92
N VAL A 176 -15.86 -18.77 -2.93
CA VAL A 176 -15.67 -18.40 -4.34
C VAL A 176 -16.34 -17.06 -4.65
N GLN A 177 -17.55 -16.85 -4.13
CA GLN A 177 -18.23 -15.53 -4.19
C GLN A 177 -17.43 -14.44 -3.47
N ALA A 178 -16.76 -14.79 -2.36
CA ALA A 178 -16.04 -13.83 -1.51
C ALA A 178 -14.71 -13.35 -2.12
N GLU A 179 -14.08 -14.17 -2.96
CA GLU A 179 -12.72 -13.95 -3.46
C GLU A 179 -12.54 -12.60 -4.19
N PRO A 180 -13.41 -12.18 -5.13
CA PRO A 180 -13.25 -10.88 -5.81
C PRO A 180 -13.34 -9.69 -4.85
N GLY A 181 -14.25 -9.76 -3.86
CA GLY A 181 -14.41 -8.72 -2.84
C GLY A 181 -13.17 -8.62 -1.94
N LEU A 182 -12.63 -9.76 -1.52
CA LEU A 182 -11.39 -9.84 -0.75
C LEU A 182 -10.19 -9.31 -1.54
N ARG A 183 -10.06 -9.65 -2.81
CA ARG A 183 -9.00 -9.12 -3.68
C ARG A 183 -9.07 -7.60 -3.79
N ALA A 184 -10.28 -7.05 -4.00
CA ALA A 184 -10.47 -5.61 -4.05
C ALA A 184 -10.13 -4.93 -2.71
N ALA A 185 -10.54 -5.52 -1.58
CA ALA A 185 -10.27 -4.98 -0.25
C ALA A 185 -8.78 -5.05 0.14
N LEU A 186 -8.08 -6.13 -0.23
CA LEU A 186 -6.62 -6.27 -0.06
C LEU A 186 -5.87 -5.18 -0.83
N CYS A 187 -6.38 -4.81 -2.00
CA CYS A 187 -5.89 -3.77 -2.87
C CYS A 187 -6.53 -2.39 -2.63
N ALA A 188 -7.09 -2.14 -1.45
CA ALA A 188 -7.66 -0.84 -1.09
C ALA A 188 -6.85 -0.15 0.02
N ALA A 189 -6.83 1.20 0.00
CA ALA A 189 -6.28 1.97 1.11
C ALA A 189 -7.23 1.97 2.32
N ALA A 190 -8.53 2.21 2.08
CA ALA A 190 -9.64 2.08 3.03
C ALA A 190 -10.99 2.20 2.26
N PRO A 191 -12.10 1.62 2.76
CA PRO A 191 -12.20 0.63 3.83
C PRO A 191 -11.76 -0.78 3.37
N ARG A 192 -11.30 -1.60 4.32
CA ARG A 192 -10.84 -2.99 4.08
C ARG A 192 -11.73 -4.01 4.76
N VAL A 193 -13.03 -3.94 4.48
CA VAL A 193 -14.03 -4.81 5.10
C VAL A 193 -14.80 -5.53 4.00
N VAL A 194 -14.96 -6.85 4.14
CA VAL A 194 -15.77 -7.70 3.27
C VAL A 194 -16.74 -8.48 4.13
N GLU A 195 -18.02 -8.45 3.77
CA GLU A 195 -19.05 -9.22 4.47
C GLU A 195 -19.43 -10.46 3.66
N ILE A 196 -19.50 -11.59 4.35
CA ILE A 196 -19.99 -12.85 3.80
C ILE A 196 -21.00 -13.46 4.76
N SER A 197 -22.03 -14.08 4.20
CA SER A 197 -23.03 -14.81 4.97
C SER A 197 -22.85 -16.30 4.78
N SER A 198 -23.03 -17.08 5.83
CA SER A 198 -23.10 -18.53 5.73
C SER A 198 -24.51 -18.97 5.38
N SER A 199 -24.62 -20.11 4.69
CA SER A 199 -25.89 -20.81 4.49
C SER A 199 -25.89 -22.12 5.26
N PRO A 200 -26.97 -22.48 5.96
CA PRO A 200 -27.12 -23.84 6.46
C PRO A 200 -27.08 -24.81 5.27
N ALA A 201 -26.32 -25.89 5.43
CA ALA A 201 -26.32 -27.01 4.51
C ALA A 201 -27.27 -28.08 5.05
N ASP A 202 -28.29 -28.45 4.27
CA ASP A 202 -29.30 -29.40 4.69
C ASP A 202 -28.67 -30.76 5.09
N ALA A 203 -29.28 -31.41 6.08
CA ALA A 203 -28.83 -32.72 6.54
C ALA A 203 -28.90 -33.75 5.39
N LEU A 204 -27.86 -34.56 5.25
CA LEU A 204 -27.83 -35.63 4.26
C LEU A 204 -28.91 -36.70 4.57
N PRO A 205 -29.54 -37.29 3.55
CA PRO A 205 -30.47 -38.40 3.76
C PRO A 205 -29.76 -39.59 4.42
N PRO A 206 -30.47 -40.42 5.20
CA PRO A 206 -29.87 -41.58 5.85
C PRO A 206 -29.29 -42.55 4.81
N THR A 207 -28.04 -42.94 4.99
CA THR A 207 -27.38 -43.98 4.18
C THR A 207 -27.76 -45.36 4.71
N VAL A 208 -28.32 -46.20 3.83
CA VAL A 208 -28.65 -47.60 4.13
C VAL A 208 -27.61 -48.45 3.40
N ASP A 209 -26.68 -49.06 4.13
CA ASP A 209 -25.81 -50.14 3.64
C ASP A 209 -26.35 -51.49 4.12
#